data_AF-A0A642UI09-F1
#
_entry.id   AF-A0A642UI09-F1
#
_cell.length_a   1.000
_cell.length_b   1.000
_cell.length_c   1.000
_cell.angle_alpha   90.00
_cell.angle_beta   90.00
_cell.angle_gamma   90.00
#
_symmetry.space_group_name_H-M   'P 1'
#
loop_
_entity.id
_entity.type
_entity.pdbx_description
1 polymer ?
#
loop_
_entity_poly.entity_id
_entity_poly.type
_entity_poly.pdbx_seq_one_letter_code
_entity_poly.pdbx_strand_id
1 'polypeptide(L)'
;MALFSEQLGFTYVVGTAVGRKVSLVYEAQSQDTASPRLSSICPGWVLYAEKTHPEAIAHMSTVKSAQQITGTILKRVVSKEKAIDSTNVYHLTVMPCFDKKLEAARADNAADVDGVITPKELIMMLDEMNISVKLSTGAPQYDKYSPPQFPQWSWTSDIGSVSGGYAVNYLRAKQAELESEPNYERENFSIESIEGKNPDVYELRLIYNGDKVASAAVVNGFRNIQNLVRKLKGPKKVNPLAARRRARLKKDEPTQPTADPTQCDYVEIMACPAGCINGGGQVQAPEGTSSKEWIDETTQLYGHIPKFDAVSHASDVKQYFSDFCHDYGVNADQVVNTKFTPVEKEEPALGTKW
;
A
#
# COMPACT_ATOMS: atom_id res chain seq x y z
N MET A 1 -15.12 -6.45 16.63
CA MET A 1 -15.83 -7.41 15.76
C MET A 1 -17.26 -7.62 16.21
N ALA A 2 -17.52 -7.92 17.49
CA ALA A 2 -18.88 -7.93 18.05
C ALA A 2 -19.67 -6.64 17.75
N LEU A 3 -19.04 -5.46 17.83
CA LEU A 3 -19.65 -4.19 17.40
C LEU A 3 -20.30 -4.27 16.01
N PHE A 4 -19.53 -4.68 15.00
CA PHE A 4 -20.00 -4.73 13.62
C PHE A 4 -21.09 -5.80 13.43
N SER A 5 -20.88 -7.00 13.94
CA SER A 5 -21.82 -8.09 13.71
C SER A 5 -23.09 -7.96 14.56
N GLU A 6 -22.96 -7.71 15.86
CA GLU A 6 -24.05 -7.80 16.83
C GLU A 6 -24.82 -6.47 16.99
N GLN A 7 -24.18 -5.32 16.75
CA GLN A 7 -24.83 -4.01 16.92
C GLN A 7 -25.12 -3.30 15.59
N LEU A 8 -24.23 -3.44 14.60
CA LEU A 8 -24.39 -2.82 13.28
C LEU A 8 -24.98 -3.77 12.21
N GLY A 9 -25.16 -5.05 12.54
CA GLY A 9 -25.84 -6.01 11.67
C GLY A 9 -25.02 -6.54 10.49
N PHE A 10 -23.69 -6.40 10.50
CA PHE A 10 -22.84 -6.98 9.46
C PHE A 10 -22.88 -8.52 9.52
N THR A 11 -23.18 -9.15 8.38
CA THR A 11 -23.16 -10.62 8.26
C THR A 11 -21.76 -11.19 8.46
N TYR A 12 -20.75 -10.53 7.89
CA TYR A 12 -19.34 -10.90 7.99
C TYR A 12 -18.45 -9.69 8.23
N VAL A 13 -17.33 -9.93 8.91
CA VAL A 13 -16.27 -8.96 9.17
C VAL A 13 -14.95 -9.62 8.88
N VAL A 14 -14.20 -9.08 7.92
CA VAL A 14 -12.90 -9.60 7.50
C VAL A 14 -11.84 -8.51 7.60
N GLY A 15 -10.59 -8.92 7.77
CA GLY A 15 -9.45 -8.02 7.65
C GLY A 15 -8.98 -7.93 6.20
N THR A 16 -8.31 -6.83 5.87
CA THR A 16 -7.78 -6.57 4.51
C THR A 16 -6.48 -7.29 4.21
N ALA A 17 -5.97 -8.11 5.15
CA ALA A 17 -4.68 -8.76 4.98
C ALA A 17 -4.73 -9.84 3.89
N VAL A 18 -5.89 -10.43 3.57
CA VAL A 18 -6.02 -11.36 2.42
C VAL A 18 -5.57 -10.71 1.13
N GLY A 19 -6.20 -9.60 0.76
CA GLY A 19 -5.79 -8.87 -0.44
C GLY A 19 -4.39 -8.31 -0.32
N ARG A 20 -3.94 -7.91 0.88
CA ARG A 20 -2.57 -7.40 1.05
C ARG A 20 -1.52 -8.48 0.80
N LYS A 21 -1.67 -9.70 1.32
CA LYS A 21 -0.66 -10.75 1.13
C LYS A 21 -0.58 -11.19 -0.33
N VAL A 22 -1.72 -11.28 -1.01
CA VAL A 22 -1.76 -11.48 -2.46
C VAL A 22 -1.01 -10.32 -3.15
N SER A 23 -1.35 -9.07 -2.83
CA SER A 23 -0.68 -7.89 -3.41
C SER A 23 0.84 -7.91 -3.20
N LEU A 24 1.32 -8.19 -1.98
CA LEU A 24 2.76 -8.28 -1.65
C LEU A 24 3.48 -9.35 -2.48
N VAL A 25 2.88 -10.54 -2.62
CA VAL A 25 3.45 -11.64 -3.41
C VAL A 25 3.52 -11.29 -4.89
N TYR A 26 2.53 -10.60 -5.45
CA TYR A 26 2.49 -10.21 -6.86
C TYR A 26 3.34 -8.96 -7.16
N GLU A 27 3.48 -8.04 -6.21
CA GLU A 27 4.36 -6.87 -6.33
C GLU A 27 5.84 -7.27 -6.40
N ALA A 28 6.23 -8.34 -5.72
CA ALA A 28 7.58 -8.87 -5.74
C ALA A 28 7.96 -9.61 -7.04
N GLN A 29 6.97 -10.03 -7.83
CA GLN A 29 7.22 -10.74 -9.09
C GLN A 29 7.68 -9.79 -10.20
N SER A 30 8.36 -10.32 -11.21
CA SER A 30 8.75 -9.54 -12.38
C SER A 30 7.51 -9.09 -13.16
N GLN A 31 7.43 -7.79 -13.46
CA GLN A 31 6.40 -7.13 -14.25
C GLN A 31 7.07 -6.30 -15.34
N ASP A 32 6.38 -6.14 -16.47
CA ASP A 32 6.82 -5.35 -17.62
C ASP A 32 6.60 -3.84 -17.37
N THR A 33 7.34 -3.29 -16.40
CA THR A 33 7.31 -1.88 -15.99
C THR A 33 8.70 -1.26 -16.09
N ALA A 34 8.79 0.02 -16.42
CA ALA A 34 10.05 0.75 -16.42
C ALA A 34 10.65 0.82 -15.00
N SER A 35 11.98 0.78 -14.89
CA SER A 35 12.70 0.90 -13.61
C SER A 35 12.94 2.38 -13.23
N PRO A 36 12.79 2.79 -11.94
CA PRO A 36 12.34 1.98 -10.81
C PRO A 36 10.87 1.61 -10.90
N ARG A 37 10.46 0.46 -10.36
CA ARG A 37 9.03 0.14 -10.23
C ARG A 37 8.44 0.94 -9.07
N LEU A 38 7.33 1.64 -9.33
CA LEU A 38 6.63 2.45 -8.35
C LEU A 38 5.36 1.73 -7.90
N SER A 39 5.18 1.54 -6.60
CA SER A 39 3.94 0.95 -6.07
C SER A 39 2.73 1.83 -6.40
N SER A 40 1.55 1.21 -6.55
CA SER A 40 0.29 1.90 -6.88
C SER A 40 -0.78 1.74 -5.80
N ILE A 41 -0.40 1.24 -4.62
CA ILE A 41 -1.32 0.94 -3.50
C ILE A 41 -1.93 2.18 -2.84
N CYS A 42 -1.31 3.35 -3.02
CA CYS A 42 -1.77 4.63 -2.49
C CYS A 42 -2.59 5.38 -3.55
N PRO A 43 -3.92 5.51 -3.39
CA PRO A 43 -4.76 6.16 -4.40
C PRO A 43 -4.46 7.65 -4.59
N GLY A 44 -4.04 8.36 -3.54
CA GLY A 44 -3.61 9.76 -3.67
C GLY A 44 -2.38 9.92 -4.59
N TRP A 45 -1.46 8.95 -4.59
CA TRP A 45 -0.35 8.90 -5.53
C TRP A 45 -0.83 8.57 -6.95
N VAL A 46 -1.67 7.55 -7.11
CA VAL A 46 -2.23 7.15 -8.42
C VAL A 46 -2.94 8.32 -9.09
N LEU A 47 -3.85 8.99 -8.39
CA LEU A 47 -4.60 10.13 -8.91
C LEU A 47 -3.68 11.29 -9.31
N TYR A 48 -2.65 11.55 -8.51
CA TYR A 48 -1.65 12.56 -8.82
C TYR A 48 -0.86 12.21 -10.09
N ALA A 49 -0.42 10.95 -10.22
CA ALA A 49 0.31 10.46 -11.38
C ALA A 49 -0.54 10.56 -12.66
N GLU A 50 -1.76 10.04 -12.65
CA GLU A 50 -2.68 10.07 -13.79
C GLU A 50 -2.99 11.51 -14.26
N LYS A 51 -3.17 12.44 -13.32
CA LYS A 51 -3.53 13.83 -13.64
C LYS A 51 -2.36 14.71 -14.07
N THR A 52 -1.17 14.49 -13.51
CA THR A 52 -0.06 15.46 -13.60
C THR A 52 1.23 14.90 -14.17
N HIS A 53 1.40 13.58 -14.13
CA HIS A 53 2.63 12.88 -14.48
C HIS A 53 2.39 11.61 -15.30
N PRO A 54 1.83 11.71 -16.52
CA PRO A 54 1.60 10.55 -17.38
C PRO A 54 2.86 9.71 -17.62
N GLU A 55 4.04 10.34 -17.63
CA GLU A 55 5.31 9.63 -17.78
C GLU A 55 5.63 8.67 -16.61
N ALA A 56 5.09 8.92 -15.41
CA ALA A 56 5.30 8.05 -14.26
C ALA A 56 4.48 6.75 -14.38
N ILE A 57 3.41 6.73 -15.19
CA ILE A 57 2.54 5.56 -15.36
C ILE A 57 3.32 4.35 -15.87
N ALA A 58 4.29 4.56 -16.77
CA ALA A 58 5.13 3.47 -17.30
C ALA A 58 5.97 2.76 -16.21
N HIS A 59 6.17 3.41 -15.07
CA HIS A 59 6.88 2.84 -13.93
C HIS A 59 5.94 2.24 -12.88
N MET A 60 4.63 2.50 -12.95
CA MET A 60 3.67 2.09 -11.93
C MET A 60 3.35 0.59 -12.02
N SER A 61 3.43 -0.10 -10.89
CA SER A 61 2.97 -1.47 -10.74
C SER A 61 1.48 -1.57 -11.02
N THR A 62 1.07 -2.52 -11.84
CA THR A 62 -0.34 -2.77 -12.15
C THR A 62 -1.08 -3.51 -11.05
N VAL A 63 -0.38 -3.93 -9.99
CA VAL A 63 -0.99 -4.73 -8.92
C VAL A 63 -2.00 -3.88 -8.14
N LYS A 64 -3.23 -4.39 -8.02
CA LYS A 64 -4.33 -3.80 -7.28
C LYS A 64 -3.99 -3.71 -5.79
N SER A 65 -4.60 -2.73 -5.13
CA SER A 65 -4.43 -2.55 -3.70
C SER A 65 -5.14 -3.65 -2.88
N ALA A 66 -4.72 -3.80 -1.63
CA ALA A 66 -5.33 -4.73 -0.69
C ALA A 66 -6.86 -4.59 -0.55
N GLN A 67 -7.38 -3.35 -0.65
CA GLN A 67 -8.82 -3.08 -0.60
C GLN A 67 -9.54 -3.77 -1.76
N GLN A 68 -9.05 -3.58 -2.97
CA GLN A 68 -9.68 -4.07 -4.19
C GLN A 68 -9.62 -5.60 -4.25
N ILE A 69 -8.44 -6.18 -4.03
CA ILE A 69 -8.25 -7.64 -4.04
C ILE A 69 -9.13 -8.30 -2.96
N THR A 70 -9.18 -7.74 -1.75
CA THR A 70 -10.03 -8.28 -0.68
C THR A 70 -11.51 -8.17 -1.05
N GLY A 71 -11.94 -7.07 -1.68
CA GLY A 71 -13.32 -6.88 -2.11
C GLY A 71 -13.78 -7.90 -3.13
N THR A 72 -12.98 -8.15 -4.16
CA THR A 72 -13.28 -9.20 -5.15
C THR A 72 -13.38 -10.57 -4.48
N ILE A 73 -12.44 -10.92 -3.61
CA ILE A 73 -12.45 -12.21 -2.91
C ILE A 73 -13.68 -12.33 -2.02
N LEU A 74 -13.97 -11.31 -1.21
CA LEU A 74 -15.10 -11.32 -0.27
C LEU A 74 -16.43 -11.49 -0.99
N LYS A 75 -16.69 -10.68 -2.02
CA LYS A 75 -17.96 -10.76 -2.75
C LYS A 75 -18.15 -12.13 -3.39
N ARG A 76 -17.12 -12.72 -3.99
CA ARG A 76 -17.20 -14.05 -4.63
C ARG A 76 -17.45 -15.15 -3.61
N VAL A 77 -16.73 -15.13 -2.49
CA VAL A 77 -16.92 -16.07 -1.38
C VAL A 77 -18.34 -16.02 -0.84
N VAL A 78 -18.81 -14.82 -0.47
CA VAL A 78 -20.13 -14.64 0.15
C VAL A 78 -21.26 -14.95 -0.83
N SER A 79 -21.14 -14.56 -2.10
CA SER A 79 -22.16 -14.84 -3.13
C SER A 79 -22.40 -16.34 -3.28
N LYS A 80 -21.32 -17.13 -3.37
CA LYS A 80 -21.41 -18.60 -3.48
C LYS A 80 -21.95 -19.22 -2.20
N GLU A 81 -21.43 -18.79 -1.05
CA GLU A 81 -21.81 -19.35 0.26
C GLU A 81 -23.28 -19.09 0.60
N LYS A 82 -23.80 -17.91 0.27
CA LYS A 82 -25.22 -17.54 0.50
C LYS A 82 -26.14 -17.88 -0.67
N ALA A 83 -25.61 -18.41 -1.77
CA ALA A 83 -26.35 -18.65 -3.02
C ALA A 83 -27.13 -17.41 -3.50
N ILE A 84 -26.47 -16.25 -3.50
CA ILE A 84 -27.00 -14.96 -3.96
C ILE A 84 -26.11 -14.37 -5.05
N ASP A 85 -26.67 -13.46 -5.87
CA ASP A 85 -25.86 -12.68 -6.81
C ASP A 85 -24.89 -11.73 -6.07
N SER A 86 -23.71 -11.52 -6.62
CA SER A 86 -22.71 -10.56 -6.12
C SER A 86 -23.21 -9.12 -6.01
N THR A 87 -24.20 -8.70 -6.80
CA THR A 87 -24.85 -7.40 -6.67
C THR A 87 -25.69 -7.27 -5.41
N ASN A 88 -26.02 -8.39 -4.75
CA ASN A 88 -26.73 -8.41 -3.46
C ASN A 88 -25.75 -8.47 -2.27
N VAL A 89 -24.44 -8.45 -2.51
CA VAL A 89 -23.42 -8.34 -1.47
C VAL A 89 -22.94 -6.91 -1.39
N TYR A 90 -23.27 -6.23 -0.27
CA TYR A 90 -22.76 -4.89 0.02
C TYR A 90 -21.47 -4.97 0.85
N HIS A 91 -20.36 -4.58 0.25
CA HIS A 91 -19.02 -4.56 0.84
C HIS A 91 -18.64 -3.14 1.27
N LEU A 92 -18.62 -2.92 2.59
CA LEU A 92 -18.12 -1.69 3.21
C LEU A 92 -16.71 -1.91 3.76
N THR A 93 -15.82 -0.96 3.53
CA THR A 93 -14.46 -0.96 4.11
C THR A 93 -14.25 0.22 5.06
N VAL A 94 -13.42 0.01 6.09
CA VAL A 94 -12.92 1.07 6.97
C VAL A 94 -11.46 1.35 6.63
N MET A 95 -11.16 2.54 6.13
CA MET A 95 -9.83 2.89 5.60
C MET A 95 -9.33 4.24 6.13
N PRO A 96 -8.03 4.39 6.44
CA PRO A 96 -7.50 5.62 7.03
C PRO A 96 -7.36 6.78 6.02
N CYS A 97 -8.01 6.71 4.86
CA CYS A 97 -7.77 7.63 3.75
C CYS A 97 -9.07 7.94 2.99
N PHE A 98 -9.31 9.21 2.67
CA PHE A 98 -10.46 9.61 1.84
C PHE A 98 -10.31 9.17 0.38
N ASP A 99 -9.09 9.16 -0.16
CA ASP A 99 -8.84 8.78 -1.55
C ASP A 99 -9.18 7.31 -1.83
N LYS A 100 -9.30 6.46 -0.80
CA LYS A 100 -9.80 5.08 -0.95
C LYS A 100 -11.26 5.03 -1.43
N LYS A 101 -12.05 6.09 -1.17
CA LYS A 101 -13.40 6.28 -1.76
C LYS A 101 -13.31 6.45 -3.27
N LEU A 102 -12.36 7.28 -3.73
CA LEU A 102 -12.12 7.51 -5.15
C LEU A 102 -11.61 6.24 -5.84
N GLU A 103 -10.80 5.43 -5.15
CA GLU A 103 -10.37 4.13 -5.64
C GLU A 103 -11.54 3.14 -5.81
N ALA A 104 -12.44 3.08 -4.82
CA ALA A 104 -13.65 2.25 -4.88
C ALA A 104 -14.60 2.70 -6.01
N ALA A 105 -14.67 4.00 -6.29
CA ALA A 105 -15.51 4.57 -7.33
C ALA A 105 -14.95 4.45 -8.75
N ARG A 106 -13.76 3.88 -8.97
CA ARG A 106 -13.19 3.70 -10.31
C ARG A 106 -14.05 2.73 -11.13
N ALA A 107 -14.37 3.10 -12.38
CA ALA A 107 -15.23 2.29 -13.26
C ALA A 107 -14.75 0.83 -13.39
N ASP A 108 -13.43 0.62 -13.55
CA ASP A 108 -12.82 -0.70 -13.71
C ASP A 108 -12.92 -1.59 -12.45
N ASN A 109 -13.26 -1.00 -11.30
CA ASN A 109 -13.31 -1.66 -9.99
C ASN A 109 -14.64 -1.43 -9.24
N ALA A 110 -15.63 -0.80 -9.87
CA ALA A 110 -16.85 -0.33 -9.20
C ALA A 110 -17.69 -1.47 -8.57
N ALA A 111 -17.45 -2.71 -9.01
CA ALA A 111 -18.13 -3.88 -8.47
C ALA A 111 -17.46 -4.47 -7.21
N ASP A 112 -16.22 -4.11 -6.89
CA ASP A 112 -15.43 -4.77 -5.84
C ASP A 112 -15.70 -4.22 -4.43
N VAL A 113 -15.96 -2.91 -4.31
CA VAL A 113 -16.17 -2.19 -3.04
C VAL A 113 -17.30 -1.18 -3.18
N ASP A 114 -18.39 -1.38 -2.43
CA ASP A 114 -19.59 -0.53 -2.54
C ASP A 114 -19.50 0.73 -1.67
N GLY A 115 -18.74 0.66 -0.57
CA GLY A 115 -18.56 1.78 0.33
C GLY A 115 -17.21 1.81 1.01
N VAL A 116 -16.73 3.01 1.28
CA VAL A 116 -15.55 3.25 2.12
C VAL A 116 -15.92 4.31 3.14
N ILE A 117 -15.74 4.00 4.41
CA ILE A 117 -15.78 4.96 5.51
C ILE A 117 -14.41 5.07 6.14
N THR A 118 -14.15 6.20 6.76
CA THR A 118 -12.92 6.45 7.50
C THR A 118 -13.09 6.15 8.99
N PRO A 119 -12.01 5.94 9.76
CA PRO A 119 -12.07 5.84 11.21
C PRO A 119 -12.80 7.02 11.86
N LYS A 120 -12.59 8.24 11.35
CA LYS A 120 -13.33 9.43 11.80
C LYS A 120 -14.84 9.30 11.57
N GLU A 121 -15.24 8.90 10.37
CA GLU A 121 -16.67 8.72 10.02
C GLU A 121 -17.32 7.58 10.80
N LEU A 122 -16.58 6.50 11.08
CA LEU A 122 -17.05 5.41 11.93
C LEU A 122 -17.37 5.91 13.35
N ILE A 123 -16.47 6.70 13.96
CA ILE A 123 -16.71 7.25 15.30
C ILE A 123 -17.91 8.19 15.31
N MET A 124 -17.99 9.10 14.33
CA MET A 124 -19.14 10.01 14.21
C MET A 124 -20.47 9.25 14.08
N MET A 125 -20.50 8.20 13.27
CA MET A 125 -21.68 7.35 13.11
C MET A 125 -22.06 6.65 14.43
N LEU A 126 -21.08 6.15 15.18
CA LEU A 126 -21.34 5.49 16.47
C LEU A 126 -21.88 6.47 17.52
N ASP A 127 -21.35 7.70 17.55
CA ASP A 127 -21.82 8.76 18.43
C ASP A 127 -23.28 9.15 18.10
N GLU A 128 -23.61 9.34 16.81
CA GLU A 128 -24.98 9.63 16.36
C GLU A 128 -25.97 8.50 16.69
N MET A 129 -25.52 7.25 16.63
CA MET A 129 -26.31 6.08 16.99
C MET A 129 -26.39 5.84 18.50
N ASN A 130 -25.71 6.65 19.33
CA ASN A 130 -25.54 6.45 20.76
C ASN A 130 -24.99 5.06 21.12
N ILE A 131 -24.10 4.52 20.27
CA ILE A 131 -23.46 3.23 20.48
C ILE A 131 -22.14 3.41 21.24
N SER A 132 -22.08 2.87 22.46
CA SER A 132 -20.84 2.81 23.24
C SER A 132 -19.99 1.60 22.84
N VAL A 133 -18.75 1.85 22.41
CA VAL A 133 -17.80 0.77 22.07
C VAL A 133 -17.10 0.28 23.34
N LYS A 134 -17.32 -0.99 23.69
CA LYS A 134 -16.50 -1.68 24.69
C LYS A 134 -15.37 -2.40 23.98
N LEU A 135 -14.13 -1.92 24.20
CA LEU A 135 -12.94 -2.61 23.72
C LEU A 135 -12.79 -3.93 24.49
N SER A 136 -12.71 -5.04 23.75
CA SER A 136 -12.40 -6.36 24.30
C SER A 136 -10.92 -6.66 24.08
N THR A 137 -10.26 -7.18 25.11
CA THR A 137 -8.85 -7.62 25.08
C THR A 137 -8.71 -9.11 24.76
N GLY A 138 -9.82 -9.82 24.49
CA GLY A 138 -9.80 -11.24 24.17
C GLY A 138 -9.24 -11.53 22.78
N ALA A 139 -8.83 -12.79 22.56
CA ALA A 139 -8.41 -13.25 21.25
C ALA A 139 -9.53 -13.05 20.21
N PRO A 140 -9.18 -12.68 18.96
CA PRO A 140 -10.17 -12.51 17.91
C PRO A 140 -10.92 -13.82 17.63
N GLN A 141 -12.25 -13.79 17.70
CA GLN A 141 -13.10 -14.94 17.37
C GLN A 141 -13.30 -15.05 15.86
N TYR A 142 -12.23 -15.39 15.15
CA TYR A 142 -12.18 -15.37 13.70
C TYR A 142 -13.33 -16.14 13.03
N ASP A 143 -13.49 -17.42 13.39
CA ASP A 143 -14.47 -18.33 12.77
C ASP A 143 -15.92 -17.91 13.02
N LYS A 144 -16.16 -17.05 14.03
CA LYS A 144 -17.49 -16.51 14.33
C LYS A 144 -17.88 -15.39 13.38
N TYR A 145 -16.92 -14.57 12.94
CA TYR A 145 -17.22 -13.31 12.24
C TYR A 145 -16.80 -13.31 10.78
N SER A 146 -15.93 -14.23 10.33
CA SER A 146 -15.48 -14.29 8.92
C SER A 146 -16.18 -15.43 8.15
N PRO A 147 -16.27 -15.34 6.81
CA PRO A 147 -16.71 -16.47 6.00
C PRO A 147 -15.75 -17.67 6.16
N PRO A 148 -16.24 -18.92 6.10
CA PRO A 148 -15.40 -20.11 6.33
C PRO A 148 -14.18 -20.24 5.40
N GLN A 149 -14.26 -19.70 4.19
CA GLN A 149 -13.20 -19.75 3.18
C GLN A 149 -12.19 -18.62 3.30
N PHE A 150 -12.38 -17.67 4.22
CA PHE A 150 -11.32 -16.72 4.52
C PHE A 150 -10.32 -17.38 5.47
N PRO A 151 -9.02 -17.11 5.33
CA PRO A 151 -8.00 -17.60 6.25
C PRO A 151 -7.91 -16.75 7.52
N GLN A 152 -7.58 -17.39 8.65
CA GLN A 152 -7.38 -16.70 9.94
C GLN A 152 -6.35 -15.56 9.86
N TRP A 153 -5.33 -15.71 9.02
CA TRP A 153 -4.32 -14.68 8.81
C TRP A 153 -4.85 -13.43 8.09
N SER A 154 -6.11 -13.40 7.65
CA SER A 154 -6.76 -12.20 7.10
C SER A 154 -6.83 -11.04 8.09
N TRP A 155 -6.73 -11.30 9.40
CA TRP A 155 -6.77 -10.29 10.46
C TRP A 155 -5.39 -9.94 11.02
N THR A 156 -4.32 -10.39 10.36
CA THR A 156 -2.95 -10.13 10.79
C THR A 156 -2.38 -8.87 10.18
N SER A 157 -1.30 -8.37 10.77
CA SER A 157 -0.43 -7.36 10.15
C SER A 157 0.71 -8.03 9.38
N ASP A 158 1.53 -7.22 8.74
CA ASP A 158 2.67 -7.64 7.93
C ASP A 158 3.96 -7.01 8.47
N ILE A 159 5.09 -7.57 8.04
CA ILE A 159 6.41 -7.03 8.40
C ILE A 159 6.66 -5.76 7.59
N GLY A 160 7.17 -4.71 8.23
CA GLY A 160 7.58 -3.47 7.58
C GLY A 160 6.82 -2.23 8.07
N SER A 161 6.56 -1.32 7.15
CA SER A 161 5.88 -0.05 7.43
C SER A 161 4.43 -0.27 7.86
N VAL A 162 3.88 0.67 8.62
CA VAL A 162 2.44 0.77 8.93
C VAL A 162 1.57 1.04 7.69
N SER A 163 2.19 1.19 6.52
CA SER A 163 1.50 1.33 5.22
C SER A 163 1.48 0.03 4.40
N GLY A 164 1.88 -1.08 5.02
CA GLY A 164 1.83 -2.42 4.43
C GLY A 164 3.21 -3.02 4.13
N GLY A 165 4.30 -2.27 4.30
CA GLY A 165 5.67 -2.79 4.22
C GLY A 165 6.06 -3.37 2.86
N TYR A 166 5.59 -2.78 1.77
CA TYR A 166 5.85 -3.29 0.42
C TYR A 166 7.34 -3.24 0.08
N ALA A 167 8.07 -2.17 0.45
CA ALA A 167 9.49 -2.06 0.20
C ALA A 167 10.30 -3.18 0.89
N VAL A 168 10.01 -3.49 2.15
CA VAL A 168 10.74 -4.55 2.87
C VAL A 168 10.34 -5.93 2.37
N ASN A 169 9.05 -6.16 2.09
CA ASN A 169 8.60 -7.46 1.60
C ASN A 169 9.08 -7.73 0.17
N TYR A 170 9.25 -6.70 -0.66
CA TYR A 170 9.93 -6.81 -1.96
C TYR A 170 11.35 -7.36 -1.78
N LEU A 171 12.15 -6.78 -0.88
CA LEU A 171 13.52 -7.25 -0.62
C LEU A 171 13.54 -8.67 -0.04
N ARG A 172 12.63 -8.98 0.89
CA ARG A 172 12.55 -10.32 1.49
C ARG A 172 12.15 -11.37 0.46
N ALA A 173 11.28 -11.01 -0.48
CA ALA A 173 10.91 -11.90 -1.58
C ALA A 173 12.10 -12.12 -2.54
N LYS A 174 12.88 -11.07 -2.82
CA LYS A 174 14.14 -11.19 -3.59
C LYS A 174 15.18 -12.04 -2.86
N GLN A 175 15.29 -11.89 -1.55
CA GLN A 175 16.13 -12.77 -0.73
C GLN A 175 15.68 -14.23 -0.83
N ALA A 176 14.39 -14.51 -0.68
CA ALA A 176 13.86 -15.86 -0.78
C ALA A 176 14.05 -16.50 -2.17
N GLU A 177 13.97 -15.68 -3.23
CA GLU A 177 14.28 -16.10 -4.61
C GLU A 177 15.76 -16.51 -4.72
N LEU A 178 16.69 -15.68 -4.23
CA LEU A 178 18.12 -15.98 -4.25
C LEU A 178 18.47 -17.18 -3.38
N GLU A 179 17.90 -17.31 -2.17
CA GLU A 179 18.09 -18.46 -1.27
C GLU A 179 17.62 -19.80 -1.89
N SER A 180 16.78 -19.77 -2.92
CA SER A 180 16.38 -20.98 -3.65
C SER A 180 17.46 -21.49 -4.62
N GLU A 181 18.46 -20.66 -4.92
CA GLU A 181 19.62 -21.02 -5.72
C GLU A 181 20.75 -21.59 -4.84
N PRO A 182 21.51 -22.59 -5.32
CA PRO A 182 22.48 -23.33 -4.51
C PRO A 182 23.68 -22.51 -4.00
N ASN A 183 23.88 -21.28 -4.50
CA ASN A 183 25.04 -20.44 -4.18
C ASN A 183 24.76 -19.37 -3.13
N TYR A 184 23.56 -19.35 -2.54
CA TYR A 184 23.14 -18.33 -1.58
C TYR A 184 22.81 -18.94 -0.22
N GLU A 185 23.56 -18.52 0.79
CA GLU A 185 23.33 -18.91 2.19
C GLU A 185 22.67 -17.75 2.94
N ARG A 186 21.63 -18.05 3.73
CA ARG A 186 20.80 -17.05 4.44
C ARG A 186 21.63 -16.14 5.35
N GLU A 187 22.64 -16.71 6.01
CA GLU A 187 23.49 -16.05 7.00
C GLU A 187 24.34 -14.92 6.39
N ASN A 188 24.53 -14.95 5.07
CA ASN A 188 25.30 -13.96 4.33
C ASN A 188 24.45 -12.77 3.84
N PHE A 189 23.15 -12.78 4.12
CA PHE A 189 22.25 -11.67 3.81
C PHE A 189 22.13 -10.68 4.98
N SER A 190 22.05 -9.40 4.64
CA SER A 190 21.62 -8.35 5.56
C SER A 190 20.75 -7.30 4.84
N ILE A 191 19.96 -6.56 5.60
CA ILE A 191 19.22 -5.40 5.09
C ILE A 191 19.78 -4.15 5.76
N GLU A 192 20.32 -3.24 4.95
CA GLU A 192 20.85 -1.95 5.40
C GLU A 192 19.88 -0.82 5.04
N SER A 193 19.77 0.18 5.92
CA SER A 193 18.94 1.38 5.69
C SER A 193 19.81 2.60 5.44
N ILE A 194 19.41 3.42 4.48
CA ILE A 194 20.03 4.72 4.19
C ILE A 194 18.97 5.80 4.29
N GLU A 195 19.22 6.76 5.18
CA GLU A 195 18.31 7.87 5.41
C GLU A 195 18.30 8.85 4.23
N GLY A 196 17.11 9.35 3.92
CA GLY A 196 16.92 10.46 3.00
C GLY A 196 17.12 11.81 3.68
N LYS A 197 16.57 12.85 3.05
CA LYS A 197 16.65 14.22 3.58
C LYS A 197 15.74 14.48 4.77
N ASN A 198 14.81 13.57 5.04
CA ASN A 198 13.84 13.61 6.12
C ASN A 198 13.33 12.17 6.38
N PRO A 199 12.67 11.92 7.53
CA PRO A 199 12.23 10.58 7.91
C PRO A 199 11.19 9.93 6.97
N ASP A 200 10.58 10.70 6.07
CA ASP A 200 9.60 10.21 5.10
C ASP A 200 10.25 9.68 3.81
N VAL A 201 11.59 9.68 3.72
CA VAL A 201 12.31 9.09 2.58
C VAL A 201 13.49 8.29 3.11
N TYR A 202 13.53 7.00 2.79
CA TYR A 202 14.68 6.14 3.09
C TYR A 202 14.80 5.01 2.06
N GLU A 203 16.01 4.49 1.91
CA GLU A 203 16.35 3.37 1.03
C GLU A 203 16.70 2.15 1.89
N LEU A 204 16.24 0.99 1.47
CA LEU A 204 16.59 -0.32 2.01
C LEU A 204 17.40 -1.08 0.96
N ARG A 205 18.52 -1.67 1.37
CA ARG A 205 19.40 -2.45 0.50
C ARG A 205 19.49 -3.87 1.02
N LEU A 206 19.19 -4.84 0.17
CA LEU A 206 19.53 -6.23 0.41
C LEU A 206 20.99 -6.45 0.00
N ILE A 207 21.81 -6.81 0.98
CA ILE A 207 23.24 -7.05 0.81
C ILE A 207 23.49 -8.57 0.88
N TYR A 208 24.32 -9.09 -0.02
CA TYR A 208 24.83 -10.47 0.02
C TYR A 208 26.35 -10.42 -0.08
N ASN A 209 27.07 -10.95 0.92
CA ASN A 209 28.55 -10.92 0.96
C ASN A 209 29.18 -9.53 0.75
N GLY A 210 28.49 -8.47 1.18
CA GLY A 210 28.92 -7.08 1.03
C GLY A 210 28.45 -6.38 -0.26
N ASP A 211 27.86 -7.12 -1.21
CA ASP A 211 27.36 -6.57 -2.46
C ASP A 211 25.85 -6.30 -2.41
N LYS A 212 25.42 -5.17 -2.98
CA LYS A 212 24.00 -4.83 -3.11
C LYS A 212 23.37 -5.69 -4.22
N VAL A 213 22.47 -6.61 -3.83
CA VAL A 213 21.76 -7.50 -4.76
C VAL A 213 20.34 -7.06 -5.08
N ALA A 214 19.71 -6.27 -4.20
CA ALA A 214 18.43 -5.62 -4.47
C ALA A 214 18.27 -4.35 -3.63
N SER A 215 17.42 -3.44 -4.08
CA SER A 215 17.15 -2.17 -3.41
C SER A 215 15.69 -1.75 -3.54
N ALA A 216 15.15 -1.23 -2.45
CA ALA A 216 13.83 -0.64 -2.39
C ALA A 216 13.89 0.70 -1.67
N ALA A 217 12.97 1.62 -1.97
CA ALA A 217 12.84 2.87 -1.22
C ALA A 217 11.41 3.08 -0.72
N VAL A 218 11.28 3.86 0.35
CA VAL A 218 10.00 4.39 0.82
C VAL A 218 9.98 5.89 0.58
N VAL A 219 8.88 6.38 0.01
CA VAL A 219 8.66 7.80 -0.29
C VAL A 219 7.27 8.22 0.17
N ASN A 220 7.23 8.85 1.34
CA ASN A 220 6.00 9.36 1.94
C ASN A 220 5.89 10.87 1.75
N GLY A 221 4.67 11.37 1.55
CA GLY A 221 4.36 12.80 1.45
C GLY A 221 4.52 13.38 0.03
N PHE A 222 3.52 14.15 -0.42
CA PHE A 222 3.49 14.78 -1.75
C PHE A 222 4.74 15.59 -2.11
N ARG A 223 5.37 16.27 -1.15
CA ARG A 223 6.61 17.01 -1.41
C ARG A 223 7.74 16.09 -1.87
N ASN A 224 7.86 14.91 -1.27
CA ASN A 224 8.88 13.93 -1.61
C ASN A 224 8.52 13.23 -2.94
N ILE A 225 7.24 12.93 -3.17
CA ILE A 225 6.73 12.41 -4.45
C ILE A 225 7.06 13.38 -5.61
N GLN A 226 6.79 14.67 -5.45
CA GLN A 226 7.13 15.69 -6.45
C GLN A 226 8.64 15.71 -6.77
N ASN A 227 9.49 15.52 -5.76
CA ASN A 227 10.93 15.43 -5.96
C ASN A 227 11.33 14.16 -6.72
N LEU A 228 10.74 13.00 -6.38
CA LEU A 228 10.92 11.74 -7.08
C LEU A 228 10.57 11.88 -8.56
N VAL A 229 9.34 12.28 -8.88
CA VAL A 229 8.88 12.34 -10.27
C VAL A 229 9.66 13.38 -11.07
N ARG A 230 10.06 14.50 -10.47
CA ARG A 230 10.95 15.48 -11.13
C ARG A 230 12.30 14.87 -11.50
N LYS A 231 12.86 13.98 -10.67
CA LYS A 231 14.11 13.27 -10.99
C LYS A 231 13.90 12.22 -12.08
N LEU A 232 12.78 11.49 -12.07
CA LEU A 232 12.44 10.50 -13.10
C LEU A 232 12.35 11.11 -14.51
N LYS A 233 11.88 12.36 -14.63
CA LYS A 233 11.88 13.11 -15.91
C LYS A 233 13.28 13.42 -16.47
N GLY A 234 14.34 13.14 -15.72
CA GLY A 234 15.69 13.57 -16.05
C GLY A 234 15.92 15.07 -15.82
N PRO A 235 17.15 15.54 -16.03
CA PRO A 235 17.49 16.94 -15.80
C PRO A 235 16.72 17.86 -16.75
N LYS A 236 15.97 18.83 -16.22
CA LYS A 236 15.52 19.98 -17.01
C LYS A 236 16.74 20.67 -17.62
N LYS A 237 16.67 21.13 -18.88
CA LYS A 237 17.71 21.98 -19.49
C LYS A 237 17.99 23.17 -18.57
N VAL A 238 19.08 23.10 -17.81
CA VAL A 238 19.48 24.15 -16.87
C VAL A 238 20.29 25.18 -17.64
N ASN A 239 20.10 26.47 -17.35
CA ASN A 239 20.98 27.51 -17.87
C ASN A 239 22.45 27.17 -17.50
N PRO A 240 23.39 27.12 -18.47
CA PRO A 240 24.80 26.77 -18.24
C PRO A 240 25.48 27.60 -17.14
N LEU A 241 25.08 28.86 -16.97
CA LEU A 241 25.61 29.76 -15.93
C LEU A 241 25.17 29.33 -14.53
N ALA A 242 23.92 28.88 -14.37
CA ALA A 242 23.40 28.38 -13.11
C ALA A 242 24.02 27.02 -12.73
N ALA A 243 24.28 26.16 -13.73
CA ALA A 243 24.99 24.90 -13.54
C ALA A 243 26.43 25.12 -13.07
N ARG A 244 27.17 26.03 -13.74
CA ARG A 244 28.54 26.41 -13.35
C ARG A 244 28.62 27.04 -11.95
N ARG A 245 27.66 27.88 -11.58
CA ARG A 245 27.61 28.49 -10.23
C ARG A 245 27.37 27.43 -9.13
N ARG A 246 26.52 26.42 -9.37
CA ARG A 246 26.28 25.31 -8.43
C ARG A 246 27.49 24.38 -8.31
N ALA A 247 28.16 24.08 -9.42
CA ALA A 247 29.38 23.27 -9.42
C ALA A 247 30.50 23.94 -8.59
N ARG A 248 30.62 25.27 -8.66
CA ARG A 248 31.60 26.05 -7.88
C ARG A 248 31.29 26.16 -6.39
N LEU A 249 30.04 25.86 -5.98
CA LEU A 249 29.58 25.93 -4.59
C LEU A 249 29.55 24.56 -3.90
N LYS A 250 29.66 23.45 -4.63
CA LYS A 250 29.86 22.12 -4.05
C LYS A 250 31.29 22.06 -3.50
N LYS A 251 31.44 22.18 -2.18
CA LYS A 251 32.67 21.78 -1.48
C LYS A 251 32.80 20.27 -1.55
N ASP A 252 34.02 19.78 -1.76
CA ASP A 252 34.42 18.37 -1.66
C ASP A 252 34.43 17.92 -0.19
N GLU A 253 33.27 17.91 0.47
CA GLU A 253 33.10 17.14 1.69
C GLU A 253 32.60 15.74 1.32
N PRO A 254 33.13 14.66 1.94
CA PRO A 254 32.57 13.34 1.79
C PRO A 254 31.16 13.33 2.38
N THR A 255 30.17 13.62 1.54
CA THR A 255 28.76 13.58 1.93
C THR A 255 28.38 12.13 2.17
N GLN A 256 27.88 11.82 3.37
CA GLN A 256 27.24 10.54 3.63
C GLN A 256 26.25 10.21 2.51
N PRO A 257 26.16 8.94 2.07
CA PRO A 257 25.19 8.54 1.06
C PRO A 257 23.79 8.90 1.56
N THR A 258 23.00 9.56 0.72
CA THR A 258 21.58 9.87 0.99
C THR A 258 20.73 9.03 0.05
N ALA A 259 19.56 8.59 0.53
CA ALA A 259 18.65 7.78 -0.28
C ALA A 259 18.34 8.44 -1.63
N ASP A 260 18.47 7.68 -2.72
CA ASP A 260 17.97 8.08 -4.03
C ASP A 260 16.97 7.04 -4.58
N PRO A 261 15.67 7.25 -4.34
CA PRO A 261 14.64 6.32 -4.80
C PRO A 261 14.63 6.09 -6.32
N THR A 262 15.22 6.97 -7.12
CA THR A 262 15.32 6.78 -8.58
C THR A 262 16.35 5.75 -9.01
N GLN A 263 17.21 5.31 -8.09
CA GLN A 263 18.27 4.32 -8.32
C GLN A 263 17.98 2.98 -7.62
N CYS A 264 16.77 2.85 -7.05
CA CYS A 264 16.28 1.62 -6.45
C CYS A 264 15.56 0.75 -7.48
N ASP A 265 15.34 -0.53 -7.18
CA ASP A 265 14.58 -1.42 -8.06
C ASP A 265 13.07 -1.23 -7.85
N TYR A 266 12.67 -0.96 -6.61
CA TYR A 266 11.29 -0.77 -6.18
C TYR A 266 11.11 0.47 -5.30
N VAL A 267 9.97 1.15 -5.39
CA VAL A 267 9.63 2.31 -4.55
C VAL A 267 8.21 2.17 -4.01
N GLU A 268 8.09 2.04 -2.69
CA GLU A 268 6.82 2.17 -1.97
C GLU A 268 6.46 3.66 -1.83
N ILE A 269 5.31 4.07 -2.35
CA ILE A 269 4.89 5.48 -2.36
C ILE A 269 3.60 5.68 -1.56
N MET A 270 3.62 6.67 -0.65
CA MET A 270 2.43 7.13 0.07
C MET A 270 2.26 8.64 -0.04
N ALA A 271 1.04 9.09 -0.36
CA ALA A 271 0.73 10.51 -0.47
C ALA A 271 0.84 11.27 0.86
N CYS A 272 0.54 10.61 1.98
CA CYS A 272 0.57 11.19 3.32
C CYS A 272 1.97 11.05 3.95
N PRO A 273 2.49 12.08 4.65
CA PRO A 273 3.64 11.94 5.54
C PRO A 273 3.38 10.86 6.60
N ALA A 274 4.39 10.12 7.02
CA ALA A 274 4.31 8.92 7.86
C ALA A 274 3.45 7.77 7.27
N GLY A 275 2.95 7.91 6.04
CA GLY A 275 2.15 6.91 5.36
C GLY A 275 0.72 6.80 5.87
N CYS A 276 0.11 5.62 5.71
CA CYS A 276 -1.32 5.40 5.95
C CYS A 276 -1.76 5.65 7.40
N ILE A 277 -0.86 5.49 8.39
CA ILE A 277 -1.17 5.72 9.81
C ILE A 277 -1.58 7.16 10.08
N ASN A 278 -1.11 8.09 9.25
CA ASN A 278 -1.39 9.52 9.29
C ASN A 278 -2.22 9.94 8.06
N GLY A 279 -3.01 9.02 7.52
CA GLY A 279 -3.90 9.30 6.41
C GLY A 279 -5.00 10.30 6.80
N GLY A 280 -5.46 11.09 5.84
CA GLY A 280 -6.42 12.18 6.10
C GLY A 280 -7.76 11.75 6.72
N GLY A 281 -8.12 10.45 6.64
CA GLY A 281 -9.33 9.90 7.26
C GLY A 281 -9.17 9.49 8.73
N GLN A 282 -7.97 9.62 9.29
CA GLN A 282 -7.70 9.25 10.68
C GLN A 282 -8.34 10.20 11.69
N VAL A 283 -8.45 9.72 12.92
CA VAL A 283 -8.86 10.54 14.06
C VAL A 283 -7.77 11.56 14.37
N GLN A 284 -8.17 12.80 14.60
CA GLN A 284 -7.25 13.87 14.95
C GLN A 284 -6.67 13.65 16.35
N ALA A 285 -5.44 14.11 16.54
CA ALA A 285 -4.81 14.10 17.85
C ALA A 285 -5.70 14.85 18.86
N PRO A 286 -5.87 14.32 20.09
CA PRO A 286 -6.53 15.04 21.17
C PRO A 286 -5.86 16.39 21.47
N GLU A 287 -6.63 17.29 22.10
CA GLU A 287 -6.08 18.57 22.54
C GLU A 287 -4.92 18.34 23.53
N GLY A 288 -3.79 19.02 23.28
CA GLY A 288 -2.56 18.85 24.08
C GLY A 288 -1.60 17.78 23.59
N THR A 289 -2.00 16.89 22.68
CA THR A 289 -1.14 15.85 22.09
C THR A 289 -0.58 16.33 20.75
N SER A 290 0.73 16.18 20.54
CA SER A 290 1.34 16.53 19.26
C SER A 290 0.99 15.51 18.17
N SER A 291 0.96 15.91 16.90
CA SER A 291 0.69 14.95 15.80
C SER A 291 1.71 13.79 15.77
N LYS A 292 2.97 14.06 16.13
CA LYS A 292 4.01 13.04 16.19
C LYS A 292 3.73 12.01 17.28
N GLU A 293 3.46 12.50 18.50
CA GLU A 293 3.11 11.65 19.65
C GLU A 293 1.90 10.78 19.36
N TRP A 294 0.85 11.35 18.76
CA TRP A 294 -0.34 10.62 18.37
C TRP A 294 -0.05 9.52 17.33
N ILE A 295 0.79 9.81 16.33
CA ILE A 295 1.23 8.82 15.33
C ILE A 295 2.04 7.71 16.00
N ASP A 296 2.93 8.05 16.92
CA ASP A 296 3.78 7.08 17.62
C ASP A 296 2.94 6.15 18.51
N GLU A 297 2.00 6.69 19.29
CA GLU A 297 1.04 5.92 20.09
C GLU A 297 0.18 4.98 19.23
N THR A 298 -0.38 5.52 18.14
CA THR A 298 -1.20 4.73 17.21
C THR A 298 -0.35 3.61 16.59
N THR A 299 0.89 3.90 16.20
CA THR A 299 1.82 2.91 15.64
C THR A 299 2.13 1.79 16.64
N GLN A 300 2.32 2.12 17.93
CA GLN A 300 2.51 1.12 18.98
C GLN A 300 1.30 0.20 19.13
N LEU A 301 0.08 0.74 19.07
CA LEU A 301 -1.14 -0.08 19.10
C LEU A 301 -1.20 -1.06 17.92
N TYR A 302 -0.89 -0.61 16.70
CA TYR A 302 -0.79 -1.49 15.53
C TYR A 302 0.29 -2.58 15.69
N GLY A 303 1.35 -2.30 16.46
CA GLY A 303 2.41 -3.24 16.77
C GLY A 303 1.95 -4.48 17.57
N HIS A 304 0.81 -4.39 18.27
CA HIS A 304 0.24 -5.51 19.02
C HIS A 304 -0.60 -6.47 18.15
N ILE A 305 -0.88 -6.10 16.89
CA ILE A 305 -1.59 -6.98 15.96
C ILE A 305 -0.65 -8.13 15.58
N PRO A 306 -1.07 -9.41 15.71
CA PRO A 306 -0.28 -10.55 15.29
C PRO A 306 0.18 -10.40 13.84
N LYS A 307 1.45 -10.73 13.57
CA LYS A 307 2.03 -10.64 12.22
C LYS A 307 1.97 -12.01 11.56
N PHE A 308 1.66 -12.03 10.27
CA PHE A 308 1.86 -13.20 9.42
C PHE A 308 2.82 -12.84 8.30
N ASP A 309 3.89 -13.60 8.21
CA ASP A 309 4.93 -13.41 7.23
C ASP A 309 4.52 -13.96 5.86
N ALA A 310 4.00 -13.09 5.01
CA ALA A 310 3.51 -13.43 3.67
C ALA A 310 4.62 -13.96 2.74
N VAL A 311 5.86 -13.55 2.96
CA VAL A 311 6.99 -13.94 2.10
C VAL A 311 7.44 -15.35 2.43
N SER A 312 7.63 -15.67 3.72
CA SER A 312 7.98 -17.03 4.14
C SER A 312 6.89 -18.05 3.83
N HIS A 313 5.62 -17.61 3.74
CA HIS A 313 4.48 -18.44 3.38
C HIS A 313 3.94 -18.09 1.97
N ALA A 314 4.81 -17.64 1.06
CA ALA A 314 4.37 -17.24 -0.28
C ALA A 314 3.72 -18.39 -1.06
N SER A 315 4.16 -19.64 -0.84
CA SER A 315 3.51 -20.83 -1.40
C SER A 315 2.06 -20.94 -0.96
N ASP A 316 1.80 -20.75 0.34
CA ASP A 316 0.47 -20.92 0.94
C ASP A 316 -0.47 -19.81 0.48
N VAL A 317 0.03 -18.58 0.38
CA VAL A 317 -0.72 -17.44 -0.15
C VAL A 317 -1.05 -17.65 -1.63
N LYS A 318 -0.09 -18.12 -2.43
CA LYS A 318 -0.30 -18.42 -3.86
C LYS A 318 -1.30 -19.57 -4.04
N GLN A 319 -1.18 -20.63 -3.25
CA GLN A 319 -2.08 -21.77 -3.30
C GLN A 319 -3.50 -21.35 -2.94
N TYR A 320 -3.69 -20.65 -1.82
CA TYR A 320 -4.98 -20.09 -1.43
C TYR A 320 -5.61 -19.27 -2.55
N PHE A 321 -4.83 -18.38 -3.17
CA PHE A 321 -5.33 -17.52 -4.22
C PHE A 321 -5.64 -18.29 -5.53
N SER A 322 -4.84 -19.31 -5.86
CA SER A 322 -5.08 -20.20 -6.99
C SER A 322 -6.37 -21.01 -6.80
N ASP A 323 -6.56 -21.59 -5.61
CA ASP A 323 -7.76 -22.34 -5.24
C ASP A 323 -8.99 -21.44 -5.30
N PHE A 324 -8.88 -20.20 -4.81
CA PHE A 324 -9.94 -19.20 -4.98
C PHE A 324 -10.26 -18.94 -6.46
N CYS A 325 -9.26 -18.71 -7.31
CA CYS A 325 -9.52 -18.45 -8.73
C CYS A 325 -10.23 -19.65 -9.41
N HIS A 326 -9.78 -20.87 -9.09
CA HIS A 326 -10.38 -22.10 -9.58
C HIS A 326 -11.82 -22.29 -9.09
N ASP A 327 -12.04 -22.26 -7.77
CA ASP A 327 -13.32 -22.61 -7.16
C ASP A 327 -14.43 -21.61 -7.45
N TYR A 328 -14.07 -20.37 -7.75
CA TYR A 328 -15.01 -19.29 -8.04
C TYR A 328 -15.03 -18.88 -9.52
N GLY A 329 -14.25 -19.56 -10.38
CA GLY A 329 -14.21 -19.31 -11.82
C GLY A 329 -13.76 -17.90 -12.18
N VAL A 330 -12.81 -17.35 -11.41
CA VAL A 330 -12.34 -15.96 -11.59
C VAL A 330 -10.94 -15.96 -12.20
N ASN A 331 -10.71 -15.07 -13.15
CA ASN A 331 -9.40 -14.90 -13.74
C ASN A 331 -8.45 -14.19 -12.76
N ALA A 332 -7.32 -14.82 -12.44
CA ALA A 332 -6.33 -14.29 -11.50
C ALA A 332 -5.83 -12.88 -11.88
N ASP A 333 -5.54 -12.65 -13.17
CA ASP A 333 -5.07 -11.36 -13.68
C ASP A 333 -6.10 -10.25 -13.45
N GLN A 334 -7.39 -10.52 -13.66
CA GLN A 334 -8.45 -9.54 -13.42
C GLN A 334 -8.61 -9.17 -11.93
N VAL A 335 -8.28 -10.11 -11.03
CA VAL A 335 -8.35 -9.89 -9.59
C VAL A 335 -7.14 -9.12 -9.07
N VAL A 336 -5.95 -9.37 -9.63
CA VAL A 336 -4.71 -8.78 -9.11
C VAL A 336 -4.22 -7.57 -9.90
N ASN A 337 -4.61 -7.38 -11.16
CA ASN A 337 -4.10 -6.30 -12.01
C ASN A 337 -5.17 -5.27 -12.37
N THR A 338 -4.74 -4.02 -12.48
CA THR A 338 -5.49 -2.87 -12.95
C THR A 338 -4.68 -2.11 -14.01
N LYS A 339 -5.32 -1.16 -14.68
CA LYS A 339 -4.66 -0.22 -15.58
C LYS A 339 -4.78 1.20 -15.05
N PHE A 340 -3.83 2.04 -15.44
CA PHE A 340 -3.84 3.47 -15.17
C PHE A 340 -3.86 4.21 -16.50
N THR A 341 -4.69 5.24 -16.57
CA THR A 341 -4.86 6.04 -17.78
C THR A 341 -4.59 7.50 -17.46
N PRO A 342 -3.78 8.21 -18.28
CA PRO A 342 -3.66 9.65 -18.14
C PRO A 342 -5.03 10.31 -18.18
N VAL A 343 -5.29 11.23 -17.25
CA VAL A 343 -6.50 12.06 -17.32
C VAL A 343 -6.27 13.08 -18.43
N GLU A 344 -7.13 13.08 -19.44
CA GLU A 344 -7.10 14.12 -20.47
C GLU A 344 -7.27 15.49 -19.79
N LYS A 345 -6.31 16.38 -20.05
CA LYS A 345 -6.47 17.77 -19.62
C LYS A 345 -7.44 18.39 -20.61
N GLU A 346 -8.61 18.80 -20.15
CA GLU A 346 -9.40 19.77 -20.89
C GLU A 346 -8.48 20.97 -21.19
N GLU A 347 -8.18 21.20 -22.47
CA GLU A 347 -7.52 22.45 -22.84
C GLU A 347 -8.41 23.57 -22.32
N PRO A 348 -7.87 24.54 -21.55
CA PRO A 348 -8.66 25.70 -21.22
C PRO A 348 -9.12 26.31 -22.55
N ALA A 349 -10.43 26.36 -22.75
CA ALA A 349 -11.03 27.01 -23.91
C ALA A 349 -10.29 28.34 -24.11
N LEU A 350 -9.65 28.48 -25.27
CA LEU A 350 -8.82 29.61 -25.70
C LEU A 350 -9.21 30.92 -24.97
N GLY A 351 -8.43 31.35 -23.98
CA GLY A 351 -8.51 32.73 -23.50
C GLY A 351 -8.29 33.01 -22.02
N THR A 352 -8.42 32.05 -21.11
CA THR A 352 -8.36 32.41 -19.67
C THR A 352 -7.02 32.02 -19.05
N LYS A 353 -6.05 32.95 -19.14
CA LYS A 353 -4.86 32.93 -18.29
C LYS A 353 -5.26 33.43 -16.89
N TRP A 354 -5.14 32.58 -15.88
CA TRP A 354 -5.11 32.99 -14.48
C TRP A 354 -3.69 33.32 -14.04
#